data_AF-A0A1V3QP18-F1
#
_entry.id   AF-A0A1V3QP18-F1
#
_cell.length_a   1.000
_cell.length_b   1.000
_cell.length_c   1.000
_cell.angle_alpha   90.00
_cell.angle_beta   90.00
_cell.angle_gamma   90.00
#
_symmetry.space_group_name_H-M   'P 1'
#
loop_
_entity.id
_entity.type
_entity.pdbx_description
1 polymer ?
#
loop_
_entity_poly.entity_id
_entity_poly.type
_entity_poly.pdbx_seq_one_letter_code
_entity_poly.pdbx_strand_id
1 'polypeptide(L)'
;MNKPEIILAIENHYKITLNQKNKKYPLLDYKNKNTFELNDRMEIIGLNLSGNQIFDNSILENLTLLNHLSLENNEITDILFLKNLT
;
A
#
# COMPACT_ATOMS: atom_id res chain seq x y z
N MET A 1 -4.93 -3.54 17.57
CA MET A 1 -4.07 -2.38 17.30
C MET A 1 -4.84 -1.39 16.45
N ASN A 2 -4.73 -0.10 16.74
CA ASN A 2 -5.31 0.92 15.88
C ASN A 2 -4.53 0.95 14.56
N LYS A 3 -5.23 1.00 13.43
CA LYS A 3 -4.59 1.17 12.11
C LYS A 3 -3.92 2.55 12.05
N PRO A 4 -2.75 2.68 11.38
CA PRO A 4 -2.15 3.99 11.13
C PRO A 4 -3.11 4.92 10.37
N GLU A 5 -3.05 6.23 10.63
CA GLU A 5 -3.93 7.23 10.00
C GLU A 5 -3.83 7.21 8.47
N ILE A 6 -2.62 7.06 7.94
CA ILE A 6 -2.40 6.97 6.49
C ILE A 6 -3.06 5.73 5.87
N ILE A 7 -3.18 4.61 6.60
CA ILE A 7 -3.93 3.44 6.14
C ILE A 7 -5.42 3.78 6.04
N LEU A 8 -5.97 4.44 7.05
CA LEU A 8 -7.37 4.89 7.04
C LEU A 8 -7.64 5.88 5.90
N ALA A 9 -6.69 6.76 5.61
CA ALA A 9 -6.78 7.70 4.50
C ALA A 9 -6.79 6.97 3.15
N ILE A 10 -5.91 5.98 2.94
CA ILE A 10 -5.87 5.14 1.74
C ILE A 10 -7.19 4.35 1.58
N GLU A 11 -7.68 3.74 2.65
CA GLU A 11 -8.97 3.04 2.67
C GLU A 11 -10.13 3.96 2.26
N ASN A 12 -10.18 5.17 2.82
CA ASN A 12 -11.22 6.14 2.50
C ASN A 12 -11.10 6.69 1.07
N HIS A 13 -9.89 6.91 0.57
CA HIS A 13 -9.65 7.43 -0.77
C HIS A 13 -10.07 6.42 -1.84
N TYR A 14 -9.60 5.17 -1.73
CA TYR A 14 -9.90 4.11 -2.72
C TYR A 14 -11.18 3.32 -2.44
N LYS A 15 -11.86 3.57 -1.31
CA LYS A 15 -13.05 2.82 -0.87
C LYS A 15 -12.78 1.31 -0.72
N ILE A 16 -11.62 0.98 -0.15
CA ILE A 16 -11.16 -0.39 0.11
C ILE A 16 -10.96 -0.64 1.61
N THR A 17 -10.63 -1.88 1.99
CA THR A 17 -10.18 -2.23 3.33
C THR A 17 -8.85 -2.93 3.27
N LEU A 18 -7.87 -2.41 3.99
CA LEU A 18 -6.52 -2.91 4.14
C LEU A 18 -6.38 -3.73 5.42
N ASN A 19 -5.78 -4.91 5.28
CA ASN A 19 -5.50 -5.82 6.37
C ASN A 19 -4.00 -5.88 6.66
N GLN A 20 -3.63 -5.73 7.94
CA GLN A 20 -2.23 -5.88 8.32
C GLN A 20 -1.79 -7.32 8.14
N LYS A 21 -0.65 -7.53 7.48
CA LYS A 21 0.03 -8.83 7.40
C LYS A 21 1.31 -8.78 8.23
N ASN A 22 1.64 -9.94 8.78
CA ASN A 22 2.87 -10.20 9.50
C ASN A 22 3.88 -10.90 8.57
N LYS A 23 5.18 -10.69 8.84
CA LYS A 23 6.40 -11.13 8.10
C LYS A 23 6.46 -12.61 7.65
N LYS A 24 5.45 -13.42 7.98
CA LYS A 24 5.39 -14.87 7.70
C LYS A 24 5.07 -15.20 6.23
N TYR A 25 4.53 -14.25 5.46
CA TYR A 25 4.12 -14.48 4.07
C TYR A 25 4.61 -13.34 3.16
N PRO A 26 4.97 -13.63 1.90
CA PRO A 26 5.33 -12.60 0.95
C PRO A 26 4.14 -11.67 0.74
N LEU A 27 4.35 -10.38 1.02
CA LEU A 27 3.32 -9.35 0.86
C LEU A 27 2.81 -9.30 -0.59
N LEU A 28 3.69 -9.62 -1.55
CA LEU A 28 3.42 -9.62 -2.99
C LEU A 28 2.76 -10.92 -3.50
N ASP A 29 2.35 -11.85 -2.62
CA ASP A 29 1.49 -12.95 -3.03
C ASP A 29 0.16 -12.39 -3.56
N TYR A 30 -0.25 -12.82 -4.76
CA TYR A 30 -1.49 -12.41 -5.41
C TYR A 30 -2.76 -12.72 -4.59
N LYS A 31 -2.67 -13.63 -3.61
CA LYS A 31 -3.74 -13.92 -2.64
C LYS A 31 -3.82 -12.91 -1.50
N ASN A 32 -2.79 -12.07 -1.32
CA ASN A 32 -2.67 -11.07 -0.25
C ASN A 32 -2.99 -9.64 -0.75
N LYS A 33 -4.00 -9.50 -1.62
CA LYS A 33 -4.51 -8.19 -2.05
C LYS A 33 -5.02 -7.38 -0.86
N ASN A 34 -4.94 -6.06 -0.96
CA ASN A 34 -5.41 -5.11 0.05
C ASN A 34 -4.79 -5.39 1.42
N THR A 35 -3.47 -5.41 1.46
CA THR A 35 -2.69 -5.64 2.68
C THR A 35 -1.58 -4.62 2.86
N PHE A 36 -1.15 -4.45 4.10
CA PHE A 36 0.00 -3.61 4.46
C PHE A 36 0.86 -4.31 5.52
N GLU A 37 2.12 -3.91 5.58
CA GLU A 37 3.08 -4.37 6.59
C GLU A 37 3.65 -3.18 7.35
N LEU A 38 3.77 -3.36 8.67
CA LEU A 38 4.42 -2.40 9.56
C LEU A 38 5.75 -2.94 10.06
N ASN A 39 6.74 -2.07 10.19
CA ASN A 39 7.95 -2.38 10.94
C ASN A 39 7.70 -2.27 12.46
N ASP A 40 8.74 -2.52 13.25
CA ASP A 40 8.67 -2.50 14.72
C ASP A 40 8.46 -1.07 15.28
N ARG A 41 8.61 -0.03 14.43
CA ARG A 41 8.33 1.39 14.74
C ARG A 41 6.93 1.83 14.29
N MET A 42 6.09 0.91 13.84
CA MET A 42 4.75 1.17 13.31
C MET A 42 4.72 2.01 12.02
N GLU A 43 5.81 2.02 11.25
CA GLU A 43 5.89 2.66 9.94
C GLU A 43 5.51 1.66 8.84
N ILE A 44 4.86 2.14 7.76
CA ILE A 44 4.50 1.29 6.63
C ILE A 44 5.74 0.98 5.80
N ILE A 45 6.08 -0.29 5.73
CA ILE A 45 7.21 -0.80 4.94
C ILE A 45 6.77 -1.65 3.75
N GLY A 46 5.48 -1.94 3.65
CA GLY A 46 4.95 -2.73 2.57
C GLY A 46 3.49 -2.42 2.30
N LEU A 47 3.12 -2.37 1.02
CA LEU A 47 1.75 -2.14 0.57
C LEU A 47 1.40 -3.00 -0.66
N ASN A 48 0.32 -3.76 -0.58
CA ASN A 48 -0.25 -4.48 -1.72
C ASN A 48 -1.66 -3.97 -2.00
N LEU A 49 -1.81 -3.26 -3.12
CA LEU A 49 -3.04 -2.66 -3.62
C LEU A 49 -3.44 -3.28 -4.97
N SER A 50 -3.01 -4.51 -5.25
CA SER A 50 -3.23 -5.15 -6.55
C SER A 50 -4.71 -5.48 -6.77
N GLY A 51 -5.21 -5.26 -7.99
CA GLY A 51 -6.58 -5.60 -8.38
C GLY A 51 -7.65 -4.64 -7.86
N ASN A 52 -7.33 -3.35 -7.77
CA ASN A 52 -8.29 -2.28 -7.47
C ASN A 52 -8.50 -1.40 -8.73
N GLN A 53 -9.19 -0.26 -8.56
CA GLN A 53 -9.45 0.72 -9.62
C GLN A 53 -8.65 2.02 -9.35
N ILE A 54 -7.37 1.88 -8.99
CA ILE A 54 -6.52 3.03 -8.68
C ILE A 54 -6.14 3.73 -9.99
N PHE A 55 -6.62 4.96 -10.16
CA PHE A 55 -6.19 5.87 -11.23
C PHE A 55 -5.37 7.03 -10.67
N ASP A 56 -5.74 7.55 -9.49
CA ASP A 56 -5.03 8.59 -8.74
C ASP A 56 -4.09 7.95 -7.72
N ASN A 57 -2.79 8.17 -7.90
CA ASN A 57 -1.73 7.63 -7.05
C ASN A 57 -1.13 8.68 -6.08
N SER A 58 -1.67 9.91 -6.07
CA SER A 58 -1.10 11.04 -5.31
C SER A 58 -1.00 10.78 -3.81
N ILE A 59 -1.96 10.06 -3.23
CA ILE A 59 -1.95 9.69 -1.80
C ILE A 59 -0.77 8.78 -1.42
N LEU A 60 -0.12 8.13 -2.40
CA LEU A 60 1.03 7.26 -2.18
C LEU A 60 2.37 8.01 -2.15
N GLU A 61 2.42 9.29 -2.53
CA GLU A 61 3.66 10.09 -2.65
C GLU A 61 4.45 10.19 -1.34
N ASN A 62 3.79 10.11 -0.19
CA ASN A 62 4.40 10.25 1.13
C ASN A 62 4.87 8.93 1.75
N LEU A 63 4.70 7.80 1.05
CA LEU A 63 5.06 6.47 1.56
C LEU A 63 6.54 6.14 1.30
N THR A 64 7.45 6.98 1.79
CA THR A 64 8.89 6.95 1.48
C THR A 64 9.66 5.79 2.11
N LEU A 65 9.03 5.01 3.01
CA LEU A 65 9.65 3.88 3.72
C LEU A 65 9.27 2.52 3.13
N LEU A 66 8.58 2.48 1.98
CA LEU A 66 8.15 1.24 1.36
C LEU A 66 9.33 0.44 0.80
N ASN A 67 9.52 -0.78 1.33
CA ASN A 67 10.40 -1.78 0.75
C ASN A 67 9.70 -2.57 -0.38
N HIS A 68 8.37 -2.69 -0.29
CA HIS A 68 7.55 -3.46 -1.23
C HIS A 68 6.27 -2.72 -1.58
N LEU A 69 6.01 -2.57 -2.88
CA LEU A 69 4.77 -1.99 -3.40
C LEU A 69 4.27 -2.86 -4.55
N SER A 70 3.01 -3.28 -4.50
CA SER A 70 2.33 -3.86 -5.68
C SER A 70 1.05 -3.12 -6.00
N LEU A 71 0.96 -2.74 -7.27
CA LEU A 71 -0.16 -2.02 -7.89
C LEU A 71 -0.65 -2.75 -9.15
N GLU A 72 -0.32 -4.03 -9.29
CA GLU A 72 -0.73 -4.85 -10.45
C GLU A 72 -2.26 -4.80 -10.64
N ASN A 73 -2.74 -4.82 -11.88
CA ASN A 73 -4.16 -4.80 -12.20
C ASN A 73 -4.91 -3.59 -11.59
N ASN A 74 -4.37 -2.39 -11.82
CA ASN A 74 -5.02 -1.10 -11.56
C ASN A 74 -5.10 -0.28 -12.86
N GLU A 75 -5.67 0.93 -12.78
CA GLU A 75 -5.89 1.85 -13.91
C GLU A 75 -4.89 3.02 -13.89
N ILE A 76 -3.68 2.75 -13.40
CA ILE A 76 -2.63 3.75 -13.23
C ILE A 76 -2.06 4.14 -14.58
N THR A 77 -2.03 5.45 -14.87
CA THR A 77 -1.56 6.00 -16.16
C THR A 77 -0.22 6.73 -16.05
N ASP A 78 0.19 7.11 -14.85
CA ASP A 78 1.52 7.65 -14.53
C ASP A 78 2.10 6.99 -13.29
N ILE A 79 3.42 7.09 -13.12
CA ILE A 79 4.13 6.51 -11.98
C ILE A 79 5.03 7.55 -11.30
N LEU A 80 4.66 8.84 -11.36
CA LEU A 80 5.51 9.93 -10.89
C LEU A 80 5.80 9.84 -9.39
N PHE A 81 4.83 9.37 -8.60
CA PHE A 81 4.96 9.18 -7.15
C PHE A 81 6.10 8.20 -6.77
N LEU A 82 6.50 7.27 -7.66
CA LEU A 82 7.59 6.32 -7.39
C LEU A 82 8.94 7.02 -7.22
N LYS A 83 9.10 8.27 -7.69
CA LYS A 83 10.34 9.05 -7.52
C LYS A 83 10.69 9.30 -6.04
N ASN A 84 9.72 9.19 -5.15
CA ASN A 84 9.89 9.38 -3.72
C ASN A 84 10.20 8.07 -2.97
N LEU A 85 10.24 6.93 -3.67
CA LEU A 85 10.67 5.65 -3.12
C LEU A 85 12.19 5.54 -3.35
N THR A 86 12.97 5.54 -2.27
CA THR A 86 14.45 5.49 -2.29
C THR A 86 14.99 4.28 -1.58
#